data_AF-U7V8V9-F1
#
_entry.id   AF-U7V8V9-F1
#
_cell.length_a   1.000
_cell.length_b   1.000
_cell.length_c   1.000
_cell.angle_alpha   90.00
_cell.angle_beta   90.00
_cell.angle_gamma   90.00
#
_symmetry.space_group_name_H-M   'P 1'
#
loop_
_entity.id
_entity.type
_entity.pdbx_description
1 polymer ?
#
loop_
_entity_poly.entity_id
_entity_poly.type
_entity_poly.pdbx_seq_one_letter_code
_entity_poly.pdbx_strand_id
1 'polypeptide(L)'
;MNENSVAGLYSTIAFYAASFQYFVTTGDRQYLDQVKTDEEEDLSDYDEMAQYIAGGVAWFENPKIVITLTTDQPTKSGSSYTWPSTVVFDYGKNVHNAQGQTVPVPSTGAEKPQKGYMKGKYTGGVWEVTIMTYDLSNDS
;
A
#
# COMPACT_ATOMS: atom_id res chain seq x y z
N MET A 1 -9.54 -7.74 -11.94
CA MET A 1 -8.47 -6.73 -12.11
C MET A 1 -8.50 -6.15 -13.52
N ASN A 2 -8.29 -6.96 -14.56
CA ASN A 2 -8.08 -6.47 -15.94
C ASN A 2 -9.36 -6.09 -16.71
N GLU A 3 -10.43 -5.68 -16.04
CA GLU A 3 -11.63 -5.18 -16.71
C GLU A 3 -11.57 -3.66 -16.79
N ASN A 4 -11.85 -3.05 -17.95
CA ASN A 4 -11.90 -1.59 -18.10
C ASN A 4 -13.19 -1.00 -17.50
N SER A 5 -13.34 -1.11 -16.18
CA SER A 5 -14.49 -0.61 -15.44
C SER A 5 -14.08 -0.12 -14.05
N VAL A 6 -14.97 0.64 -13.39
CA VAL A 6 -14.76 1.06 -11.99
C VAL A 6 -14.55 -0.14 -11.07
N ALA A 7 -15.28 -1.24 -11.30
CA ALA A 7 -15.11 -2.48 -10.56
C ALA A 7 -13.74 -3.14 -10.81
N GLY A 8 -13.22 -3.04 -12.05
CA GLY A 8 -11.87 -3.46 -12.39
C GLY A 8 -10.79 -2.68 -11.65
N LEU A 9 -10.93 -1.34 -11.59
CA LEU A 9 -10.03 -0.48 -10.81
C LEU A 9 -10.11 -0.81 -9.31
N TYR A 10 -11.32 -0.90 -8.75
CA TYR A 10 -11.53 -1.30 -7.35
C TYR A 10 -10.83 -2.63 -7.03
N SER A 11 -11.00 -3.63 -7.90
CA SER A 11 -10.35 -4.94 -7.74
C SER A 11 -8.83 -4.86 -7.81
N THR A 12 -8.28 -3.94 -8.62
CA THR A 12 -6.83 -3.72 -8.72
C THR A 12 -6.29 -3.08 -7.45
N ILE A 13 -6.98 -2.08 -6.89
CA ILE A 13 -6.64 -1.47 -5.59
C ILE A 13 -6.71 -2.50 -4.46
N ALA A 14 -7.74 -3.35 -4.44
CA ALA A 14 -7.86 -4.42 -3.46
C ALA A 14 -6.72 -5.44 -3.57
N PHE A 15 -6.30 -5.78 -4.79
CA PHE A 15 -5.16 -6.65 -5.01
C PHE A 15 -3.83 -6.00 -4.58
N TYR A 16 -3.64 -4.70 -4.83
CA TYR A 16 -2.52 -3.95 -4.26
C TYR A 16 -2.49 -4.03 -2.73
N ALA A 17 -3.61 -3.76 -2.05
CA ALA A 17 -3.68 -3.85 -0.60
C ALA A 17 -3.32 -5.26 -0.08
N ALA A 18 -3.86 -6.30 -0.73
CA ALA A 18 -3.60 -7.69 -0.34
C ALA A 18 -2.15 -8.13 -0.61
N SER A 19 -1.58 -7.72 -1.75
CA SER A 19 -0.18 -8.02 -2.09
C SER A 19 0.80 -7.27 -1.20
N PHE A 20 0.52 -6.00 -0.88
CA PHE A 20 1.31 -5.23 0.08
C PHE A 20 1.24 -5.85 1.48
N GLN A 21 0.06 -6.27 1.94
CA GLN A 21 -0.10 -7.02 3.18
C GLN A 21 0.77 -8.29 3.20
N TYR A 22 0.75 -9.06 2.12
CA TYR A 22 1.57 -10.26 1.99
C TYR A 22 3.07 -9.93 2.06
N PHE A 23 3.49 -8.91 1.33
CA PHE A 23 4.86 -8.40 1.30
C PHE A 23 5.34 -8.01 2.70
N VAL A 24 4.64 -7.12 3.42
CA VAL A 24 5.08 -6.68 4.76
C VAL A 24 5.02 -7.77 5.82
N THR A 25 4.33 -8.88 5.55
CA THR A 25 4.25 -10.05 6.44
C THR A 25 5.37 -11.06 6.17
N THR A 26 5.82 -11.20 4.91
CA THR A 26 6.69 -12.30 4.47
C THR A 26 8.02 -11.85 3.90
N GLY A 27 8.12 -10.58 3.51
CA GLY A 27 9.21 -10.01 2.72
C GLY A 27 9.18 -10.40 1.24
N ASP A 28 8.23 -11.23 0.81
CA ASP A 28 8.10 -11.68 -0.57
C ASP A 28 7.20 -10.75 -1.39
N ARG A 29 7.77 -10.21 -2.48
CA ARG A 29 7.14 -9.23 -3.35
C ARG A 29 6.42 -9.82 -4.57
N GLN A 30 6.44 -11.13 -4.77
CA GLN A 30 5.97 -11.77 -6.01
C GLN A 30 4.57 -11.34 -6.49
N TYR A 31 3.67 -10.98 -5.57
CA TYR A 31 2.32 -10.49 -5.89
C TYR A 31 2.28 -8.97 -6.05
N LEU A 32 3.10 -8.25 -5.30
CA LEU A 32 3.18 -6.79 -5.39
C LEU A 32 3.78 -6.38 -6.75
N ASP A 33 4.77 -7.13 -7.24
CA ASP A 33 5.40 -6.90 -8.54
C ASP A 33 4.46 -7.19 -9.74
N GLN A 34 3.29 -7.79 -9.48
CA GLN A 34 2.22 -7.95 -10.50
C GLN A 34 1.33 -6.71 -10.61
N VAL A 35 1.41 -5.79 -9.65
CA VAL A 35 0.71 -4.50 -9.71
C VAL A 35 1.47 -3.60 -10.67
N LYS A 36 0.78 -3.15 -11.72
CA LYS A 36 1.37 -2.16 -12.62
C LYS A 36 1.21 -0.78 -12.01
N THR A 37 2.32 -0.14 -11.66
CA THR A 37 2.34 1.24 -11.21
C THR A 37 2.68 2.19 -12.36
N ASP A 38 2.40 3.48 -12.21
CA ASP A 38 2.92 4.49 -13.15
C ASP A 38 4.39 4.82 -12.88
N GLU A 39 5.02 5.60 -13.77
CA GLU A 39 6.45 5.95 -13.65
C GLU A 39 6.76 6.84 -12.44
N GLU A 40 5.74 7.43 -11.79
CA GLU A 40 5.90 8.26 -10.60
C GLU A 40 5.99 7.41 -9.31
N GLU A 41 5.68 6.12 -9.39
CA GLU A 41 5.67 5.16 -8.28
C GLU A 41 6.79 4.13 -8.44
N ASP A 42 7.90 4.38 -7.76
CA ASP A 42 9.05 3.47 -7.74
C ASP A 42 8.93 2.45 -6.59
N LEU A 43 8.46 1.24 -6.93
CA LEU A 43 8.39 0.15 -5.96
C LEU A 43 9.76 -0.36 -5.52
N SER A 44 10.89 0.07 -6.11
CA SER A 44 12.23 -0.35 -5.67
C SER A 44 12.60 0.19 -4.28
N ASP A 45 11.93 1.23 -3.80
CA ASP A 45 12.05 1.72 -2.41
C ASP A 45 11.75 0.62 -1.37
N TYR A 46 11.02 -0.42 -1.76
CA TYR A 46 10.71 -1.57 -0.91
C TYR A 46 11.74 -2.72 -0.97
N ASP A 47 12.79 -2.63 -1.79
CA ASP A 47 13.76 -3.73 -1.96
C ASP A 47 14.56 -4.00 -0.69
N GLU A 48 15.02 -2.95 0.00
CA GLU A 48 15.72 -3.13 1.27
C GLU A 48 14.78 -3.75 2.31
N MET A 49 13.56 -3.21 2.45
CA MET A 49 12.55 -3.75 3.36
C MET A 49 12.24 -5.22 3.06
N ALA A 50 12.13 -5.61 1.79
CA ALA A 50 11.95 -7.00 1.37
C ALA A 50 13.09 -7.90 1.84
N GLN A 51 14.34 -7.49 1.64
CA GLN A 51 15.50 -8.25 2.06
C GLN A 51 15.55 -8.43 3.58
N TYR A 52 15.22 -7.39 4.35
CA TYR A 52 15.21 -7.46 5.81
C TYR A 52 14.14 -8.42 6.33
N ILE A 53 12.92 -8.36 5.80
CA ILE A 53 11.81 -9.20 6.26
C ILE A 53 12.02 -10.65 5.80
N ALA A 54 12.31 -10.87 4.51
CA ALA A 54 12.51 -12.21 3.95
C ALA A 54 13.75 -12.91 4.52
N GLY A 55 14.80 -12.15 4.82
CA GLY A 55 16.00 -12.65 5.50
C GLY A 55 15.82 -12.88 7.01
N GLY A 56 14.65 -12.55 7.57
CA GLY A 56 14.38 -12.66 9.01
C GLY A 56 15.21 -11.71 9.87
N VAL A 57 15.78 -10.66 9.27
CA VAL A 57 16.59 -9.66 9.98
C VAL A 57 15.72 -8.87 10.95
N ALA A 58 14.55 -8.43 10.50
CA ALA A 58 13.51 -7.82 11.33
C ALA A 58 12.11 -8.05 10.75
N TRP A 59 11.09 -8.16 11.62
CA TRP A 59 9.71 -8.31 11.19
C TRP A 59 8.72 -7.68 12.18
N PHE A 60 7.58 -7.26 11.65
CA PHE A 60 6.47 -6.68 12.41
C PHE A 60 5.65 -7.75 13.11
N GLU A 61 5.18 -7.46 14.33
CA GLU A 61 4.26 -8.33 15.06
C GLU A 61 2.83 -8.15 14.54
N ASN A 62 2.44 -8.97 13.55
CA ASN A 62 1.11 -8.97 12.94
C ASN A 62 0.74 -7.61 12.31
N PRO A 63 1.48 -7.18 11.27
CA PRO A 63 1.21 -5.92 10.59
C PRO A 63 -0.14 -5.95 9.86
N LYS A 64 -0.78 -4.81 9.68
CA LYS A 64 -2.06 -4.69 8.96
C LYS A 64 -2.14 -3.41 8.14
N ILE A 65 -2.34 -3.53 6.83
CA ILE A 65 -2.70 -2.41 5.96
C ILE A 65 -4.22 -2.35 5.74
N VAL A 66 -4.78 -1.14 5.84
CA VAL A 66 -6.18 -0.85 5.56
C VAL A 66 -6.25 0.36 4.62
N ILE A 67 -6.78 0.13 3.43
CA ILE A 67 -7.10 1.19 2.47
C ILE A 67 -8.61 1.39 2.49
N THR A 68 -9.05 2.60 2.81
CA THR A 68 -10.46 2.98 2.76
C THR A 68 -10.69 3.97 1.64
N LEU A 69 -11.53 3.59 0.68
CA LEU A 69 -11.98 4.49 -0.38
C LEU A 69 -13.13 5.34 0.19
N THR A 70 -13.00 6.67 0.17
CA THR A 70 -13.86 7.57 0.95
C THR A 70 -15.12 8.03 0.23
N THR A 71 -15.30 7.62 -1.02
CA THR A 71 -16.49 7.84 -1.85
C THR A 71 -16.96 6.53 -2.47
N ASP A 72 -18.22 6.44 -2.88
CA ASP A 72 -18.75 5.21 -3.50
C ASP A 72 -18.22 4.96 -4.92
N GLN A 73 -17.80 6.03 -5.61
CA GLN A 73 -17.29 6.01 -6.98
C GLN A 73 -16.08 6.95 -7.12
N PRO A 74 -15.13 6.64 -8.01
CA PRO A 74 -14.06 7.56 -8.38
C PRO A 74 -14.56 8.67 -9.31
N THR A 75 -13.85 9.79 -9.31
CA THR A 75 -14.05 10.85 -10.31
C THR A 75 -13.24 10.54 -11.55
N LYS A 76 -13.81 10.74 -12.75
CA LYS A 76 -13.11 10.55 -14.03
C LYS A 76 -12.68 11.88 -14.62
N SER A 77 -11.41 11.98 -15.03
CA SER A 77 -10.87 13.11 -15.80
C SER A 77 -10.07 12.57 -16.98
N GLY A 78 -10.58 12.78 -18.20
CA GLY A 78 -10.03 12.18 -19.42
C GLY A 78 -10.03 10.64 -19.36
N SER A 79 -8.85 10.04 -19.48
CA SER A 79 -8.66 8.58 -19.38
C SER A 79 -8.40 8.09 -17.95
N SER A 80 -8.27 8.99 -16.98
CA SER A 80 -7.85 8.67 -15.62
C SER A 80 -9.02 8.70 -14.65
N TYR A 81 -8.97 7.83 -13.65
CA TYR A 81 -9.91 7.75 -12.55
C TYR A 81 -9.16 8.08 -11.26
N THR A 82 -9.75 8.88 -10.38
CA THR A 82 -9.17 9.24 -9.09
C THR A 82 -10.18 8.94 -7.99
N TRP A 83 -9.74 8.16 -7.00
CA TRP A 83 -10.53 7.78 -5.85
C TRP A 83 -9.90 8.33 -4.58
N PRO A 84 -10.53 9.27 -3.85
CA PRO A 84 -10.00 9.71 -2.57
C PRO A 84 -9.96 8.54 -1.58
N SER A 85 -8.92 8.49 -0.76
CA SER A 85 -8.70 7.38 0.17
C SER A 85 -8.11 7.84 1.50
N THR A 86 -8.24 6.96 2.50
CA THR A 86 -7.37 6.96 3.67
C THR A 86 -6.59 5.65 3.74
N VAL A 87 -5.34 5.71 4.18
CA VAL A 87 -4.47 4.55 4.37
C VAL A 87 -4.02 4.50 5.82
N VAL A 88 -4.07 3.30 6.41
CA VAL A 88 -3.55 2.99 7.73
C VAL A 88 -2.70 1.75 7.61
N PHE A 89 -1.46 1.81 8.08
CA PHE A 89 -0.54 0.70 8.22
C PHE A 89 -0.20 0.47 9.71
N ASP A 90 -0.90 -0.45 10.33
CA ASP A 90 -0.59 -0.88 11.68
C ASP A 90 0.66 -1.79 11.65
N TYR A 91 1.79 -1.32 12.18
CA TYR A 91 3.02 -2.12 12.31
C TYR A 91 2.92 -3.23 13.38
N GLY A 92 1.82 -3.28 14.13
CA GLY A 92 1.70 -4.14 15.31
C GLY A 92 2.30 -3.51 16.56
N LYS A 93 2.27 -4.26 17.68
CA LYS A 93 2.74 -3.76 18.98
C LYS A 93 4.26 -3.79 19.11
N ASN A 94 4.93 -4.67 18.37
CA ASN A 94 6.35 -4.88 18.45
C ASN A 94 6.99 -5.10 17.08
N VAL A 95 8.28 -4.79 16.99
CA VAL A 95 9.18 -5.28 15.94
C VAL A 95 10.14 -6.27 16.59
N HIS A 96 10.33 -7.40 15.94
CA HIS A 96 11.28 -8.43 16.33
C HIS A 96 12.49 -8.41 15.40
N ASN A 97 13.63 -8.92 15.86
CA ASN A 97 14.80 -9.09 15.02
C ASN A 97 15.47 -10.47 15.18
N ALA A 98 16.39 -10.78 14.27
CA ALA A 98 17.13 -12.06 14.26
C ALA A 98 17.94 -12.33 15.54
N GLN A 99 18.26 -11.30 16.32
CA GLN A 99 18.99 -11.43 17.59
C GLN A 99 18.08 -11.77 18.78
N GLY A 100 16.78 -11.95 18.55
CA GLY A 100 15.79 -12.22 19.59
C GLY A 100 15.38 -10.99 20.39
N GLN A 101 15.73 -9.79 19.93
CA GLN A 101 15.30 -8.55 20.56
C GLN A 101 13.88 -8.21 20.09
N THR A 102 13.10 -7.67 21.02
CA THR A 102 11.74 -7.16 20.77
C THR A 102 11.74 -5.69 21.15
N VAL A 103 11.41 -4.83 20.18
CA VAL A 103 11.31 -3.38 20.39
C VAL A 103 9.84 -3.01 20.27
N PRO A 104 9.23 -2.38 21.29
CA PRO A 104 7.85 -1.94 21.18
C PRO A 104 7.73 -0.82 20.14
N VAL A 105 6.71 -0.90 19.29
CA VAL A 105 6.36 0.20 18.39
C VAL A 105 5.75 1.31 19.27
N PRO A 106 6.29 2.54 19.25
CA PRO A 106 5.78 3.62 20.10
C PRO A 106 4.29 3.86 19.87
N SER A 107 3.49 3.86 20.96
CA SER A 107 2.02 4.03 20.90
C SER A 107 1.56 5.41 20.43
N THR A 108 2.46 6.41 20.41
CA THR A 108 2.24 7.71 19.77
C THR A 108 2.22 7.64 18.25
N GLY A 109 2.59 6.49 17.67
CA GLY A 109 2.51 6.12 16.26
C GLY A 109 1.44 5.06 15.99
N ALA A 110 0.37 4.97 16.79
CA ALA A 110 -0.88 4.39 16.29
C ALA A 110 -1.23 5.18 15.02
N GLU A 111 -1.00 4.59 13.86
CA GLU A 111 -0.91 5.34 12.62
C GLU A 111 -2.17 6.19 12.41
N LYS A 112 -1.96 7.51 12.41
CA LYS A 112 -3.02 8.43 12.02
C LYS A 112 -3.37 8.09 10.58
N PRO A 113 -4.65 7.90 10.24
CA PRO A 113 -5.05 7.70 8.85
C PRO A 113 -4.43 8.77 7.97
N GLN A 114 -3.57 8.36 7.04
CA GLN A 114 -3.01 9.25 6.04
C GLN A 114 -4.09 9.48 4.99
N LYS A 115 -4.37 10.74 4.68
CA LYS A 115 -5.26 11.05 3.55
C LYS A 115 -4.50 10.86 2.26
N GLY A 116 -5.20 10.52 1.20
CA GLY A 116 -4.59 10.22 -0.07
C GLY A 116 -5.59 10.09 -1.20
N TYR A 117 -5.11 9.56 -2.31
CA TYR A 117 -5.96 9.05 -3.36
C TYR A 117 -5.30 7.89 -4.08
N MET A 118 -6.16 7.04 -4.65
CA MET A 118 -5.78 6.03 -5.63
C MET A 118 -6.13 6.55 -7.01
N LYS A 119 -5.14 6.65 -7.89
CA LYS A 119 -5.35 7.02 -9.29
C LYS A 119 -5.20 5.78 -10.15
N GLY A 120 -6.01 5.67 -11.19
CA GLY A 120 -5.99 4.53 -12.12
C GLY A 120 -6.13 4.98 -13.56
N LYS A 121 -5.32 4.39 -14.45
CA LYS A 121 -5.42 4.54 -15.90
C LYS A 121 -5.45 3.16 -16.54
N TYR A 122 -6.42 2.91 -17.40
CA TYR A 122 -6.50 1.63 -18.11
C TYR A 122 -5.76 1.72 -19.44
N THR A 123 -4.62 1.05 -19.53
CA THR A 123 -3.74 1.07 -20.72
C THR A 123 -3.34 -0.36 -21.08
N GLY A 124 -3.51 -0.76 -22.34
CA GLY A 124 -2.97 -2.04 -22.82
C GLY A 124 -3.57 -3.29 -22.15
N GLY A 125 -4.80 -3.22 -21.64
CA GLY A 125 -5.47 -4.36 -21.01
C GLY A 125 -5.24 -4.52 -19.51
N VAL A 126 -4.59 -3.55 -18.87
CA VAL A 126 -4.28 -3.55 -17.43
C VAL A 126 -4.50 -2.17 -16.83
N TRP A 127 -4.80 -2.13 -15.53
CA TRP A 127 -4.82 -0.89 -14.76
C TRP A 127 -3.42 -0.55 -14.29
N GLU A 128 -2.94 0.63 -14.69
CA GLU A 128 -1.80 1.32 -14.09
C GLU A 128 -2.32 2.13 -12.91
N VAL A 129 -1.74 1.95 -11.71
CA VAL A 129 -2.19 2.64 -10.48
C VAL A 129 -1.12 3.53 -9.88
N THR A 130 -1.55 4.65 -9.30
CA THR A 130 -0.76 5.56 -8.46
C THR A 130 -1.34 5.55 -7.06
N ILE A 131 -0.51 5.48 -6.03
CA ILE A 131 -0.90 5.41 -4.61
C ILE A 131 -0.29 6.59 -3.86
N MET A 132 -1.04 7.67 -3.78
CA MET A 132 -0.55 8.88 -3.11
C MET A 132 -1.07 8.94 -1.68
N THR A 133 -0.17 9.09 -0.71
CA THR A 133 -0.50 9.41 0.69
C THR A 133 0.11 10.76 1.10
N TYR A 134 -0.56 11.45 2.01
CA TYR A 134 -0.17 12.74 2.55
C TYR A 134 -0.24 12.70 4.07
N ASP A 135 0.83 13.11 4.74
CA ASP A 135 0.80 13.33 6.18
C ASP A 135 -0.05 14.56 6.51
N LEU A 136 -1.02 14.37 7.41
CA LEU A 136 -1.92 15.43 7.88
C LEU A 136 -1.22 16.52 8.71
N SER A 137 0.10 16.48 8.88
CA SER A 137 0.86 17.45 9.68
C SER A 137 1.22 18.75 8.95
N ASN A 138 0.88 18.91 7.68
CA ASN A 138 1.26 20.10 6.88
C ASN A 138 0.10 21.05 6.51
N ASP A 139 -1.12 20.82 6.98
CA ASP A 139 -2.17 21.85 6.91
C ASP A 139 -2.15 22.69 8.19
N SER A 140 -1.30 23.73 8.22
CA SER A 140 -1.32 24.82 9.21
C SER A 140 -1.35 26.17 8.51
#